data_AF-A0A8T6VTC0-F1
#
_entry.id   AF-A0A8T6VTC0-F1
#
_cell.length_a   1.000
_cell.length_b   1.000
_cell.length_c   1.000
_cell.angle_alpha   90.00
_cell.angle_beta   90.00
_cell.angle_gamma   90.00
#
_symmetry.space_group_name_H-M   'P 1'
#
loop_
_entity.id
_entity.type
_entity.pdbx_description
1 polymer ?
#
loop_
_entity_poly.entity_id
_entity_poly.type
_entity_poly.pdbx_seq_one_letter_code
_entity_poly.pdbx_strand_id
1 'polypeptide(L)' 'MVIEMGRISATISDELEKKLRFKTIERFGGRKGDLSRAVEEAVKTWVAKEK' A
#
# COMPACT_ATOMS: atom_id res chain seq x y z
N MET A 1 -7.20 21.55 -7.49
CA MET A 1 -7.54 20.52 -6.48
C MET A 1 -6.31 20.30 -5.62
N VAL A 2 -6.39 20.62 -4.32
CA VAL A 2 -5.37 20.22 -3.36
C VAL A 2 -5.67 18.78 -2.99
N ILE A 3 -4.74 17.86 -3.28
CA ILE A 3 -4.86 16.47 -2.85
C ILE A 3 -4.22 16.43 -1.45
N GLU A 4 -5.03 16.48 -0.40
CA GLU A 4 -4.51 16.30 0.96
C GLU A 4 -4.11 14.83 1.13
N MET A 5 -2.81 14.56 1.23
CA MET A 5 -2.32 13.21 1.48
C MET A 5 -2.34 12.91 2.98
N GLY A 6 -3.27 12.04 3.40
CA GLY A 6 -3.26 11.48 4.74
C GLY A 6 -1.99 10.65 4.98
N ARG A 7 -1.33 10.85 6.12
CA ARG A 7 -0.19 10.02 6.56
C ARG A 7 -0.63 9.07 7.64
N ILE A 8 -0.35 7.78 7.45
CA ILE A 8 -0.62 6.73 8.43
C ILE A 8 0.72 6.13 8.86
N SER A 9 0.94 6.06 10.17
CA SER A 9 2.07 5.34 10.76
C SER A 9 1.52 4.11 11.47
N ALA A 10 1.86 2.92 10.98
CA ALA A 10 1.41 1.65 11.53
C ALA A 10 2.56 0.63 11.52
N THR A 11 2.60 -0.21 12.55
CA THR A 11 3.56 -1.32 12.64
C THR A 11 2.87 -2.60 12.21
N ILE A 12 3.46 -3.30 11.24
CA ILE A 12 3.00 -4.61 10.75
C ILE A 12 4.12 -5.64 10.88
N SER A 13 3.80 -6.91 10.75
CA SER A 13 4.83 -7.96 10.78
C SER A 13 5.79 -7.84 9.59
N ASP A 14 7.06 -8.15 9.83
CA ASP A 14 8.12 -8.15 8.80
C ASP A 14 7.76 -9.02 7.60
N GLU A 15 7.16 -10.19 7.84
CA GLU A 15 6.70 -11.06 6.76
C GLU A 15 5.64 -10.42 5.86
N LEU A 16 4.69 -9.67 6.45
CA LEU A 16 3.64 -9.01 5.69
C LEU A 16 4.20 -7.86 4.87
N GLU A 17 5.11 -7.08 5.45
CA GLU A 17 5.81 -5.98 4.80
C GLU A 17 6.62 -6.48 3.58
N LYS A 18 7.40 -7.54 3.77
CA LYS A 18 8.17 -8.18 2.70
C LYS A 18 7.27 -8.66 1.56
N LYS A 19 6.18 -9.38 1.88
CA LYS A 19 5.22 -9.84 0.87
C LYS A 19 4.61 -8.68 0.10
N LEU A 20 4.29 -7.57 0.77
CA LEU A 20 3.78 -6.37 0.11
C LEU A 20 4.82 -5.78 -0.84
N ARG A 21 6.09 -5.66 -0.43
CA ARG A 21 7.17 -5.17 -1.31
C ARG A 21 7.37 -6.03 -2.54
N PHE A 22 7.43 -7.36 -2.40
CA PHE A 22 7.61 -8.26 -3.54
C PHE A 22 6.47 -8.11 -4.54
N LYS A 23 5.21 -8.16 -4.08
CA LYS A 23 4.04 -7.94 -4.94
C LYS A 23 4.03 -6.57 -5.59
N THR A 24 4.51 -5.55 -4.89
CA THR A 24 4.63 -4.19 -5.43
C THR A 24 5.62 -4.15 -6.59
N ILE A 25 6.79 -4.80 -6.43
CA ILE A 25 7.80 -4.88 -7.50
C ILE A 25 7.26 -5.67 -8.70
N GLU A 26 6.64 -6.82 -8.47
CA GLU A 26 6.03 -7.64 -9.52
C GLU A 26 4.98 -6.87 -10.32
N ARG A 27 4.16 -6.06 -9.64
CA ARG A 27 3.03 -5.35 -10.27
C ARG A 27 3.43 -4.03 -10.93
N PHE A 28 4.37 -3.28 -10.34
CA PHE A 28 4.66 -1.89 -10.74
C PHE A 28 6.10 -1.66 -11.22
N GLY A 29 7.00 -2.64 -11.06
CA GLY A 29 8.38 -2.56 -11.51
C GLY A 29 9.35 -1.92 -10.51
N GLY A 30 8.90 -1.57 -9.30
CA GLY A 30 9.78 -1.19 -8.18
C GLY A 30 10.31 0.24 -8.23
N ARG A 31 9.49 1.20 -8.65
CA ARG A 31 9.82 2.63 -8.73
C ARG A 31 9.43 3.38 -7.46
N LYS A 32 10.00 4.59 -7.30
CA LYS A 32 9.65 5.48 -6.19
C LYS A 32 8.14 5.81 -6.21
N GLY A 33 7.46 5.51 -5.11
CA GLY A 33 6.02 5.75 -4.95
C GLY A 33 5.15 4.50 -5.09
N ASP A 34 5.68 3.40 -5.65
CA ASP A 34 4.90 2.17 -5.87
C ASP A 34 4.44 1.54 -4.55
N LEU A 35 5.26 1.60 -3.50
CA LEU A 35 4.88 1.07 -2.18
C LEU A 35 3.70 1.85 -1.59
N SER A 36 3.71 3.18 -1.69
CA SER A 36 2.57 4.01 -1.23
C SER A 36 1.31 3.68 -2.00
N ARG A 37 1.41 3.46 -3.32
CA ARG A 37 0.29 3.03 -4.15
C ARG A 37 -0.22 1.64 -3.75
N ALA A 38 0.66 0.69 -3.46
CA ALA A 38 0.28 -0.64 -3.01
C ALA A 38 -0.42 -0.61 -1.65
N VAL A 39 0.05 0.23 -0.72
CA VAL A 39 -0.62 0.46 0.57
C VAL A 39 -2.01 1.05 0.35
N GLU A 40 -2.15 2.05 -0.52
CA GLU A 40 -3.45 2.66 -0.83
C GLU A 40 -4.43 1.64 -1.44
N GLU A 41 -3.98 0.79 -2.37
CA GLU A 41 -4.82 -0.29 -2.94
C GLU A 41 -5.22 -1.33 -1.89
N ALA A 42 -4.31 -1.69 -0.98
CA ALA A 42 -4.61 -2.62 0.11
C ALA A 42 -5.68 -2.04 1.06
N VAL A 43 -5.56 -0.77 1.43
CA VAL A 43 -6.54 -0.07 2.26
C VAL A 43 -7.89 0.06 1.54
N LYS A 44 -7.90 0.45 0.26
CA LYS A 44 -9.15 0.50 -0.55
C LYS A 44 -9.86 -0.85 -0.58
N THR A 45 -9.09 -1.93 -0.80
CA THR A 45 -9.63 -3.30 -0.83
C THR A 45 -10.18 -3.72 0.53
N TRP A 46 -9.49 -3.36 1.62
CA TRP A 46 -9.94 -3.65 2.98
C TRP A 46 -11.25 -2.92 3.32
N VAL A 47 -11.32 -1.61 3.06
CA VAL A 47 -12.53 -0.80 3.31
C VAL A 47 -13.69 -1.25 2.42
N ALA A 48 -13.44 -1.62 1.17
CA ALA A 48 -14.48 -2.06 0.24
C ALA A 48 -15.08 -3.45 0.58
N LYS A 49 -14.42 -4.23 1.44
CA LYS A 49 -14.90 -5.55 1.86
C LYS A 49 -16.02 -5.51 2.89
N GLU A 50 -16.36 -4.35 3.45
CA GLU A 50 -17.53 -4.22 4.33
C GLU A 50 -18.80 -3.92 3.53
N LYS A 51 -19.59 -4.97 3.29
CA LYS A 51 -21.04 -4.95 3.06
C LYS A 51 -21.67 -6.17 3.69
#